data_AF-A0A1F6DSD6-F1
#
_entry.id   AF-A0A1F6DSD6-F1
#
_cell.length_a   1.000
_cell.length_b   1.000
_cell.length_c   1.000
_cell.angle_alpha   90.00
_cell.angle_beta   90.00
_cell.angle_gamma   90.00
#
_symmetry.space_group_name_H-M   'P 1'
#
loop_
_entity.id
_entity.type
_entity.pdbx_description
1 polymer ?
#
loop_
_entity_poly.entity_id
_entity_poly.type
_entity_poly.pdbx_seq_one_letter_code
_entity_poly.pdbx_strand_id
1 'polypeptide(L)'
;MHTLIALHAALGEAGALAFLWVLVELLNPSEARLRRARIAAFLGVLFLTASWVAGGFYYVTEYGAAVKPLIKSGPLPWAHSVITETKEHVFLFLPFLAILAWGLLTRFRDEFMQNRDLRIATILVAGLVVLMAFAMAGMGFIISSGFRAALEATAL
;
A
#
# COMPACT_ATOMS: atom_id res chain seq x y z
N MET A 1 14.15 10.02 -13.53
CA MET A 1 14.02 9.64 -12.10
C MET A 1 12.61 9.82 -11.51
N HIS A 2 11.65 10.47 -12.17
CA HIS A 2 10.28 10.63 -11.65
C HIS A 2 9.34 9.46 -11.97
N THR A 3 9.61 8.69 -13.03
CA THR A 3 8.69 7.65 -13.52
C THR A 3 8.49 6.50 -12.54
N LEU A 4 9.54 6.05 -11.84
CA LEU A 4 9.42 4.97 -10.85
C LEU A 4 8.59 5.40 -9.63
N ILE A 5 8.76 6.63 -9.16
CA ILE A 5 7.99 7.19 -8.06
C ILE A 5 6.52 7.32 -8.47
N ALA A 6 6.27 7.88 -9.66
CA ALA A 6 4.91 8.02 -10.19
C ALA A 6 4.24 6.65 -10.39
N LEU A 7 4.96 5.68 -10.96
CA LEU A 7 4.48 4.31 -11.14
C LEU A 7 4.18 3.64 -9.80
N HIS A 8 5.11 3.72 -8.84
CA HIS A 8 4.93 3.20 -7.50
C HIS A 8 3.67 3.79 -6.83
N ALA A 9 3.51 5.11 -6.87
CA ALA A 9 2.37 5.80 -6.27
C ALA A 9 1.05 5.42 -6.95
N ALA A 10 0.97 5.51 -8.28
CA ALA A 10 -0.24 5.20 -9.03
C ALA A 10 -0.68 3.74 -8.84
N LEU A 11 0.26 2.79 -8.88
CA LEU A 11 -0.04 1.38 -8.59
C LEU A 11 -0.46 1.17 -7.14
N GLY A 12 0.18 1.85 -6.18
CA GLY A 12 -0.16 1.76 -4.77
C GLY A 12 -1.59 2.24 -4.51
N GLU A 13 -1.97 3.38 -5.09
CA GLU A 13 -3.31 3.96 -5.00
C GLU A 13 -4.37 3.09 -5.70
N ALA A 14 -4.07 2.58 -6.91
CA ALA A 14 -4.95 1.65 -7.60
C ALA A 14 -5.18 0.37 -6.78
N GLY A 15 -4.13 -0.14 -6.14
CA GLY A 15 -4.21 -1.27 -5.21
C GLY A 15 -5.03 -0.96 -3.95
N ALA A 16 -4.85 0.22 -3.36
CA ALA A 16 -5.62 0.69 -2.21
C ALA A 16 -7.12 0.77 -2.53
N LEU A 17 -7.47 1.37 -3.68
CA LEU A 17 -8.84 1.50 -4.15
C LEU A 17 -9.46 0.14 -4.49
N ALA A 18 -8.68 -0.78 -5.08
CA ALA A 18 -9.14 -2.14 -5.32
C ALA A 18 -9.49 -2.86 -4.01
N PHE A 19 -8.68 -2.72 -2.96
CA PHE A 19 -8.97 -3.30 -1.65
C PHE A 19 -10.10 -2.59 -0.89
N LEU A 20 -10.28 -1.28 -1.10
CA LEU A 20 -11.46 -0.58 -0.61
C LEU A 20 -12.73 -1.14 -1.27
N TRP A 21 -12.69 -1.41 -2.57
CA TRP A 21 -13.78 -2.08 -3.27
C TRP A 21 -14.04 -3.48 -2.69
N VAL A 22 -12.99 -4.28 -2.45
CA VAL A 22 -13.12 -5.58 -1.76
C VAL A 22 -13.87 -5.41 -0.45
N LEU A 23 -13.42 -4.50 0.42
CA LEU A 23 -14.04 -4.27 1.73
C LEU A 23 -15.53 -3.96 1.59
N VAL A 24 -15.90 -3.05 0.69
CA VAL A 24 -17.31 -2.69 0.41
C VAL A 24 -18.13 -3.90 -0.07
N GLU A 25 -17.59 -4.73 -0.95
CA GLU A 25 -18.29 -5.94 -1.42
C GLU A 25 -18.58 -6.90 -0.26
N LEU A 26 -17.65 -7.03 0.70
CA LEU A 26 -17.76 -7.94 1.84
C LEU A 26 -18.68 -7.46 2.97
N LEU A 27 -19.02 -6.17 3.05
CA LEU A 27 -19.94 -5.65 4.07
C LEU A 27 -21.37 -6.21 3.96
N ASN A 28 -21.79 -6.61 2.77
CA ASN A 28 -23.09 -7.24 2.53
C ASN A 28 -22.95 -8.32 1.47
N PRO A 29 -22.42 -9.52 1.80
CA PRO A 29 -21.97 -10.48 0.81
C PRO A 29 -23.13 -11.17 0.07
N SER A 30 -22.94 -11.40 -1.22
CA SER A 30 -23.77 -12.26 -2.08
C SER A 30 -22.88 -12.91 -3.13
N GLU A 31 -23.33 -13.96 -3.81
CA GLU A 31 -22.52 -14.66 -4.83
C GLU A 31 -21.92 -13.71 -5.89
N ALA A 32 -22.74 -12.76 -6.37
CA ALA A 32 -22.28 -11.76 -7.34
C ALA A 32 -21.23 -10.81 -6.75
N ARG A 33 -21.40 -10.40 -5.49
CA ARG A 33 -20.47 -9.52 -4.77
C ARG A 33 -19.15 -10.23 -4.46
N LEU A 34 -19.21 -11.49 -4.03
CA LEU A 34 -18.02 -12.32 -3.80
C LEU A 34 -17.23 -12.56 -5.08
N ARG A 35 -17.91 -12.72 -6.22
CA ARG A 35 -17.22 -12.79 -7.52
C ARG A 35 -16.47 -11.50 -7.83
N ARG A 36 -17.09 -10.33 -7.65
CA ARG A 36 -16.42 -9.03 -7.87
C ARG A 36 -15.30 -8.80 -6.86
N ALA A 37 -15.51 -9.13 -5.60
CA ALA A 37 -14.50 -9.04 -4.54
C ALA A 37 -13.25 -9.87 -4.89
N ARG A 38 -13.40 -11.08 -5.43
CA ARG A 38 -12.25 -11.89 -5.87
C ARG A 38 -11.48 -11.26 -7.02
N ILE A 39 -12.17 -10.70 -8.01
CA ILE A 39 -11.53 -10.01 -9.14
C ILE A 39 -10.81 -8.75 -8.64
N ALA A 40 -11.47 -7.93 -7.82
CA ALA A 40 -10.89 -6.74 -7.22
C ALA A 40 -9.67 -7.08 -6.34
N ALA A 41 -9.76 -8.13 -5.51
CA ALA A 41 -8.65 -8.59 -4.68
C ALA A 41 -7.47 -9.08 -5.52
N PHE A 42 -7.72 -9.82 -6.60
CA PHE A 42 -6.67 -10.25 -7.53
C PHE A 42 -5.96 -9.05 -8.18
N LEU A 43 -6.72 -8.09 -8.70
CA LEU A 43 -6.15 -6.85 -9.26
C LEU A 43 -5.39 -6.05 -8.20
N GLY A 44 -5.93 -5.97 -6.98
CA GLY A 44 -5.27 -5.33 -5.84
C GLY A 44 -3.95 -5.99 -5.49
N VAL A 45 -3.86 -7.33 -5.49
CA VAL A 45 -2.61 -8.07 -5.30
C VAL A 45 -1.59 -7.69 -6.37
N LEU A 46 -1.99 -7.68 -7.64
CA LEU A 46 -1.10 -7.32 -8.74
C LEU A 46 -0.57 -5.88 -8.60
N PHE A 47 -1.46 -4.92 -8.34
CA PHE A 47 -1.08 -3.52 -8.22
C PHE A 47 -0.22 -3.24 -6.98
N LEU A 48 -0.56 -3.78 -5.82
CA LEU A 48 0.22 -3.60 -4.59
C LEU A 48 1.60 -4.28 -4.70
N THR A 49 1.68 -5.46 -5.32
CA THR A 49 2.96 -6.13 -5.56
C THR A 49 3.82 -5.36 -6.55
N ALA A 50 3.24 -4.87 -7.66
CA ALA A 50 3.98 -4.08 -8.63
C ALA A 50 4.43 -2.74 -8.06
N SER A 51 3.60 -2.09 -7.24
CA SER A 51 3.97 -0.90 -6.46
C SER A 51 5.13 -1.21 -5.51
N TRP A 52 5.08 -2.36 -4.83
CA TRP A 52 6.14 -2.82 -3.93
C TRP A 52 7.47 -3.02 -4.65
N VAL A 53 7.47 -3.68 -5.80
CA VAL A 53 8.68 -3.85 -6.61
C VAL A 53 9.22 -2.51 -7.11
N ALA A 54 8.37 -1.64 -7.67
CA ALA A 54 8.80 -0.34 -8.20
C ALA A 54 9.36 0.57 -7.10
N GLY A 55 8.70 0.61 -5.94
CA GLY A 55 9.13 1.39 -4.78
C GLY A 55 10.41 0.85 -4.15
N GLY A 56 10.51 -0.47 -3.99
CA GLY A 56 11.70 -1.13 -3.45
C GLY A 56 12.92 -0.96 -4.36
N PHE A 57 12.73 -1.10 -5.68
CA PHE A 57 13.80 -0.84 -6.65
C PHE A 57 14.31 0.60 -6.55
N TYR A 58 13.41 1.58 -6.60
CA TYR A 58 13.76 3.00 -6.43
C TYR A 58 14.46 3.27 -5.10
N TYR A 59 14.01 2.61 -4.03
CA TYR A 59 14.60 2.77 -2.70
C TYR A 59 16.08 2.36 -2.67
N VAL A 60 16.37 1.18 -3.25
CA VAL A 60 17.73 0.62 -3.27
C VAL A 60 18.65 1.36 -4.22
N THR A 61 18.18 1.75 -5.40
CA THR A 61 19.06 2.31 -6.44
C THR A 61 19.27 3.82 -6.34
N GLU A 62 18.25 4.57 -5.90
CA GLU A 62 18.27 6.05 -5.98
C GLU A 62 18.09 6.73 -4.62
N TYR A 63 17.12 6.26 -3.82
CA TYR A 63 16.69 6.98 -2.62
C TYR A 63 17.81 7.14 -1.60
N GLY A 64 18.56 6.07 -1.32
CA GLY A 64 19.61 6.06 -0.31
C GLY A 64 20.75 7.04 -0.60
N ALA A 65 21.12 7.22 -1.87
CA ALA A 65 22.23 8.07 -2.26
C ALA A 65 21.79 9.53 -2.51
N ALA A 66 20.65 9.74 -3.18
CA ALA A 66 20.26 11.06 -3.67
C ALA A 66 19.24 11.78 -2.76
N VAL A 67 18.35 11.04 -2.09
CA VAL A 67 17.19 11.64 -1.39
C VAL A 67 17.37 11.65 0.12
N LYS A 68 17.80 10.52 0.69
CA LYS A 68 18.00 10.36 2.14
C LYS A 68 18.94 11.41 2.74
N PRO A 69 20.14 11.68 2.18
CA PRO A 69 21.06 12.66 2.76
C PRO A 69 20.44 14.06 2.77
N LEU A 70 19.76 14.44 1.68
CA LEU A 70 19.16 15.76 1.53
C LEU A 70 18.03 15.99 2.55
N ILE A 71 17.13 15.03 2.73
CA ILE A 71 16.07 15.15 3.75
C ILE A 71 16.68 15.26 5.14
N LYS A 72 17.71 14.46 5.45
CA LYS A 72 18.36 14.45 6.77
C LYS A 72 19.13 15.73 7.09
N SER A 73 19.69 16.42 6.09
CA SER A 73 20.34 17.72 6.27
C SER A 73 19.37 18.90 6.16
N GLY A 74 18.14 18.66 5.71
CA GLY A 74 17.12 19.67 5.52
C GLY A 74 16.39 20.06 6.83
N PRO A 75 15.40 20.97 6.73
CA PRO A 75 14.68 21.50 7.88
C PRO A 75 13.73 20.48 8.56
N LEU A 76 13.43 19.36 7.89
CA LEU A 76 12.50 18.33 8.37
C LEU A 76 13.16 16.93 8.39
N PRO A 77 14.24 16.71 9.16
CA PRO A 77 14.98 15.45 9.14
C PRO A 77 14.15 14.25 9.65
N TRP A 78 13.15 14.52 10.50
CA TRP A 78 12.23 13.52 11.03
C TRP A 78 11.35 12.87 9.95
N ALA A 79 11.14 13.55 8.80
CA ALA A 79 10.42 12.98 7.67
C ALA A 79 11.13 11.71 7.14
N HIS A 80 12.46 11.64 7.26
CA HIS A 80 13.17 10.41 7.01
C HIS A 80 13.28 9.54 8.27
N SER A 81 13.83 10.08 9.36
CA SER A 81 14.22 9.25 10.52
C SER A 81 13.05 8.57 11.24
N VAL A 82 11.82 9.06 11.05
CA VAL A 82 10.60 8.45 11.61
C VAL A 82 9.72 7.91 10.50
N ILE A 83 9.30 8.75 9.54
CA ILE A 83 8.25 8.39 8.58
C ILE A 83 8.78 7.41 7.53
N THR A 84 9.92 7.67 6.89
CA THR A 84 10.49 6.71 5.94
C THR A 84 10.84 5.39 6.61
N GLU A 85 11.55 5.43 7.75
CA GLU A 85 11.94 4.21 8.47
C GLU A 85 10.71 3.39 8.90
N THR A 86 9.64 4.02 9.40
CA THR A 86 8.39 3.32 9.72
C THR A 86 7.74 2.75 8.47
N LYS A 87 7.67 3.54 7.39
CA LYS A 87 7.08 3.13 6.12
C LYS A 87 7.78 1.88 5.58
N GLU A 88 9.11 1.85 5.59
CA GLU A 88 9.88 0.71 5.09
C GLU A 88 9.52 -0.61 5.80
N HIS A 89 9.36 -0.60 7.12
CA HIS A 89 9.03 -1.82 7.87
C HIS A 89 7.57 -2.24 7.67
N VAL A 90 6.63 -1.28 7.69
CA VAL A 90 5.20 -1.57 7.59
C VAL A 90 4.79 -1.94 6.16
N PHE A 91 5.42 -1.30 5.16
CA PHE A 91 5.13 -1.54 3.75
C PHE A 91 5.45 -2.97 3.29
N LEU A 92 6.43 -3.64 3.92
CA LEU A 92 6.81 -5.00 3.57
C LEU A 92 5.66 -6.00 3.71
N PHE A 93 4.71 -5.77 4.62
CA PHE A 93 3.61 -6.69 4.87
C PHE A 93 2.46 -6.58 3.86
N LEU A 94 2.36 -5.47 3.13
CA LEU A 94 1.19 -5.13 2.31
C LEU A 94 0.90 -6.16 1.19
N PRO A 95 1.89 -6.60 0.39
CA PRO A 95 1.67 -7.64 -0.62
C PRO A 95 1.21 -8.97 -0.01
N PHE A 96 1.78 -9.36 1.13
CA PHE A 96 1.45 -10.63 1.78
C PHE A 96 0.04 -10.63 2.38
N LEU A 97 -0.37 -9.53 3.00
CA LEU A 97 -1.74 -9.36 3.49
C LEU A 97 -2.76 -9.33 2.34
N ALA A 98 -2.42 -8.70 1.22
CA ALA A 98 -3.25 -8.71 0.03
C ALA A 98 -3.41 -10.13 -0.54
N ILE A 99 -2.32 -10.89 -0.63
CA ILE A 99 -2.33 -12.30 -1.07
C ILE A 99 -3.17 -13.15 -0.11
N LEU A 100 -3.03 -12.93 1.20
CA LEU A 100 -3.83 -13.63 2.22
C LEU A 100 -5.33 -13.37 2.03
N ALA A 101 -5.74 -12.10 1.90
CA ALA A 101 -7.15 -11.75 1.67
C ALA A 101 -7.70 -12.39 0.39
N TRP A 102 -6.94 -12.33 -0.70
CA TRP A 102 -7.33 -12.97 -1.96
C TRP A 102 -7.40 -14.51 -1.83
N GLY A 103 -6.46 -15.11 -1.12
CA GLY A 103 -6.42 -16.55 -0.82
C GLY A 103 -7.63 -17.00 -0.01
N LEU A 104 -8.02 -16.24 1.03
CA LEU A 104 -9.21 -16.52 1.83
C LEU A 104 -10.49 -16.48 0.96
N LEU A 105 -10.63 -15.46 0.11
CA LEU A 105 -11.78 -15.30 -0.78
C LEU A 105 -11.88 -16.39 -1.86
N THR A 106 -10.74 -16.89 -2.34
CA THR A 106 -10.69 -17.88 -3.43
C THR A 106 -10.79 -19.31 -2.93
N ARG A 107 -10.07 -19.65 -1.85
CA ARG A 107 -9.96 -21.01 -1.32
C ARG A 107 -11.24 -21.48 -0.61
N PHE A 108 -11.94 -20.58 0.06
CA PHE A 108 -13.13 -20.87 0.87
C PHE A 108 -14.41 -20.27 0.29
N ARG A 109 -14.47 -20.13 -1.05
CA ARG A 109 -15.59 -19.48 -1.75
C ARG A 109 -16.97 -20.08 -1.37
N ASP A 110 -17.03 -21.41 -1.24
CA ASP A 110 -18.29 -22.15 -1.06
C ASP A 110 -18.76 -22.09 0.41
N GLU A 111 -17.82 -21.88 1.33
CA GLU A 111 -18.06 -21.80 2.78
C GLU A 111 -18.24 -20.35 3.27
N PHE A 112 -17.84 -19.36 2.47
CA PHE A 112 -17.82 -17.94 2.86
C PHE A 112 -19.19 -17.43 3.33
N MET A 113 -20.26 -17.84 2.66
CA MET A 113 -21.62 -17.42 3.01
C MET A 113 -22.17 -18.13 4.26
N GLN A 114 -21.56 -19.24 4.68
CA GLN A 114 -22.04 -20.05 5.79
C GLN A 114 -21.18 -19.85 7.05
N ASN A 115 -19.89 -19.58 6.87
CA ASN A 115 -18.91 -19.44 7.93
C ASN A 115 -18.72 -17.97 8.33
N ARG A 116 -19.33 -17.58 9.46
CA ARG A 116 -19.25 -16.21 9.99
C ARG A 116 -17.81 -15.79 10.34
N ASP A 117 -17.02 -16.69 10.90
CA ASP A 117 -15.67 -16.37 11.39
C ASP A 117 -14.72 -16.11 10.22
N LEU A 118 -14.82 -16.93 9.16
CA LEU A 118 -14.11 -16.70 7.91
C LEU A 118 -14.45 -15.33 7.30
N ARG A 119 -15.72 -14.92 7.32
CA ARG A 119 -16.13 -13.60 6.81
C ARG A 119 -15.50 -12.48 7.61
N ILE A 120 -15.59 -12.55 8.93
CA ILE A 120 -15.05 -11.52 9.82
C ILE A 120 -13.54 -11.44 9.63
N ALA A 121 -12.83 -12.58 9.65
CA ALA A 121 -11.39 -12.63 9.41
C ALA A 121 -11.02 -11.99 8.06
N THR A 122 -11.73 -12.33 6.99
CA THR A 122 -11.46 -11.77 5.65
C THR A 122 -11.75 -10.27 5.58
N ILE A 123 -12.83 -9.79 6.22
CA ILE A 123 -13.15 -8.36 6.33
C ILE A 123 -12.06 -7.62 7.10
N LEU A 124 -11.58 -8.17 8.22
CA LEU A 124 -10.53 -7.57 9.04
C LEU A 124 -9.21 -7.49 8.28
N VAL A 125 -8.82 -8.55 7.57
CA VAL A 125 -7.60 -8.54 6.73
C VAL A 125 -7.74 -7.52 5.61
N ALA A 126 -8.87 -7.50 4.89
CA ALA A 126 -9.11 -6.51 3.83
C ALA A 126 -9.11 -5.07 4.37
N GLY A 127 -9.74 -4.84 5.52
CA GLY A 127 -9.74 -3.55 6.21
C GLY A 127 -8.36 -3.11 6.65
N LEU A 128 -7.53 -4.03 7.14
CA LEU A 128 -6.13 -3.76 7.48
C LEU A 128 -5.32 -3.38 6.23
N VAL A 129 -5.51 -4.09 5.10
CA VAL A 129 -4.86 -3.72 3.83
C VAL A 129 -5.25 -2.31 3.40
N VAL A 130 -6.54 -1.95 3.47
CA VAL A 130 -7.03 -0.60 3.16
C VAL A 130 -6.35 0.44 4.05
N LEU A 131 -6.42 0.25 5.38
CA LEU A 131 -5.84 1.18 6.35
C LEU A 131 -4.34 1.38 6.10
N MET A 132 -3.60 0.28 5.89
CA MET A 132 -2.17 0.32 5.62
C MET A 132 -1.87 1.01 4.30
N ALA A 133 -2.59 0.67 3.21
CA ALA A 133 -2.34 1.23 1.88
C ALA A 133 -2.54 2.75 1.87
N PHE A 134 -3.62 3.26 2.47
CA PHE A 134 -3.86 4.70 2.59
C PHE A 134 -2.85 5.38 3.52
N ALA A 135 -2.42 4.72 4.61
CA ALA A 135 -1.34 5.22 5.45
C ALA A 135 -0.01 5.34 4.67
N MET A 136 0.32 4.39 3.78
CA MET A 136 1.51 4.48 2.94
C MET A 136 1.48 5.68 1.98
N ALA A 137 0.30 6.01 1.45
CA ALA A 137 0.11 7.19 0.61
C ALA A 137 0.34 8.47 1.42
N GLY A 138 -0.28 8.57 2.61
CA GLY A 138 -0.07 9.70 3.52
C GLY A 138 1.40 9.88 3.94
N MET A 139 2.09 8.79 4.30
CA MET A 139 3.51 8.83 4.60
C MET A 139 4.36 9.21 3.37
N GLY A 140 3.99 8.72 2.18
CA GLY A 140 4.65 9.12 0.92
C GLY A 140 4.56 10.63 0.66
N PHE A 141 3.41 11.23 0.95
CA PHE A 141 3.23 12.68 0.89
C PHE A 141 4.17 13.41 1.86
N ILE A 142 4.25 12.98 3.11
CA ILE A 142 5.13 13.59 4.13
C ILE A 142 6.60 13.51 3.70
N ILE A 143 7.05 12.34 3.23
CA ILE A 143 8.44 12.14 2.75
C ILE A 143 8.73 13.09 1.58
N SER A 144 7.81 13.20 0.62
CA SER A 144 7.95 14.10 -0.53
C SER A 144 7.98 15.57 -0.12
N SER A 145 7.21 15.96 0.90
CA SER A 145 7.23 17.31 1.47
C SER A 145 8.54 17.61 2.19
N GLY A 146 9.09 16.66 2.95
CA GLY A 146 10.42 16.79 3.56
C GLY A 146 11.52 16.96 2.52
N PHE A 147 11.45 16.23 1.41
CA PHE A 147 12.39 16.38 0.29
C PHE A 147 12.29 17.75 -0.38
N ARG A 148 11.07 18.24 -0.67
CA ARG A 148 10.87 19.58 -1.25
C ARG A 148 11.40 20.69 -0.34
N ALA A 149 11.09 20.63 0.96
CA ALA A 149 11.58 21.61 1.92
C ALA A 149 13.12 21.65 1.99
N ALA A 150 13.78 20.51 1.85
CA ALA A 150 15.23 20.44 1.80
C ALA A 150 15.82 21.03 0.51
N LEU A 151 15.17 20.81 -0.64
CA LEU A 151 15.55 21.44 -1.91
C LEU A 151 15.43 22.98 -1.84
N GLU A 152 14.30 23.48 -1.32
CA GLU A 152 14.06 24.91 -1.15
C GLU A 152 15.09 25.55 -0.23
N ALA A 153 15.45 24.89 0.88
CA ALA A 153 16.46 25.37 1.82
C ALA A 153 17.88 25.38 1.23
N THR A 154 18.17 24.55 0.22
CA THR A 154 19.48 24.49 -0.44
C THR A 154 19.60 25.50 -1.59
N ALA A 155 18.46 26.00 -2.08
CA ALA A 155 18.40 27.00 -3.15
C ALA A 155 18.51 28.45 -2.65
N LEU A 156 18.41 28.66 -1.33
CA LEU A 156 18.57 29.94 -0.62
C LEU A 156 19.97 30.04 -0.01
#